data_AF-A0A9Q9AL62-F1
#
_entry.id   AF-A0A9Q9AL62-F1
#
_cell.length_a   1.000
_cell.length_b   1.000
_cell.length_c   1.000
_cell.angle_alpha   90.00
_cell.angle_beta   90.00
_cell.angle_gamma   90.00
#
_symmetry.space_group_name_H-M   'P 1'
#
loop_
_entity.id
_entity.type
_entity.pdbx_description
1 polymer ?
#
loop_
_entity_poly.entity_id
_entity_poly.type
_entity_poly.pdbx_seq_one_letter_code
_entity_poly.pdbx_strand_id
1 'polypeptide(L)'
;MGLFGSLKDRIKSLIDRHRRRKQHVDIAQAKPVPTTGISQNFPSLWRPTEHQQQAVVQRKNPAIKTHNRAAVQSAQAATTTGTLQIALENQSSNSNMYAYITGRAIDNNGALFLLQADARTAYYPASPSSTGQPIPVNISIPLGAPGNTVTATIPRIAGGRIWFSQGSPLTFSLNPGPGLVEPSVFNPSDPNYNKNFAFCEFTFNSAQVFVNISYVDYVSNIPVALTLQDTSGGSQHVGGMRANGLATVCQGLRDQTARDGRRWSSLIVQSNGRDLRALSPNSGITVNPDWFATYWTDYVNQVYAKYRNEDLIVDTQTSWGEVRGRVDNAGNLNFGDGGVFPKPNAKDVFGNNTGPFATGGNAKTNGIIPRIAAAFARSTLLLSNEAPNGTTPSQYYQNPTTNHYSRIVHAANVDGLGYAFPYDDVTPDGGKPQEGAIYSFSPTRLIVTAGGNNAYAA
;
A
#
# COMPACT_ATOMS: atom_id res chain seq x y z
N MET A 1 -30.46 43.94 -28.21
CA MET A 1 -29.93 45.21 -27.67
C MET A 1 -29.38 44.89 -26.28
N GLY A 2 -28.11 44.52 -26.12
CA GLY A 2 -26.95 45.40 -25.89
C GLY A 2 -26.66 45.43 -24.38
N LEU A 3 -25.46 45.29 -23.80
CA LEU A 3 -24.08 45.25 -24.29
C LEU A 3 -23.22 44.38 -23.33
N PHE A 4 -22.25 43.63 -23.87
CA PHE A 4 -21.14 43.05 -23.13
C PHE A 4 -20.01 44.10 -22.98
N GLY A 5 -19.54 44.33 -21.75
CA GLY A 5 -18.41 45.21 -21.45
C GLY A 5 -17.04 44.60 -21.79
N SER A 6 -16.10 45.44 -22.23
CA SER A 6 -14.80 45.09 -22.79
C SER A 6 -13.75 44.68 -21.74
N LEU A 7 -12.84 43.79 -22.15
CA LEU A 7 -11.71 43.23 -21.37
C LEU A 7 -10.76 44.29 -20.77
N LYS A 8 -10.78 45.54 -21.26
CA LYS A 8 -10.00 46.65 -20.69
C LYS A 8 -10.50 47.11 -19.31
N ASP A 9 -11.79 46.96 -19.01
CA ASP A 9 -12.38 47.43 -17.74
C ASP A 9 -12.07 46.50 -16.56
N ARG A 10 -11.78 45.22 -16.85
CA ARG A 10 -11.39 44.23 -15.82
C ARG A 10 -9.94 44.39 -15.34
N ILE A 11 -9.07 44.99 -16.15
CA ILE A 11 -7.63 45.17 -15.83
C ILE A 11 -7.40 46.37 -14.89
N LYS A 12 -8.22 47.42 -14.95
CA LYS A 12 -8.11 48.57 -14.02
C LYS A 12 -8.44 48.21 -12.56
N SER A 13 -9.37 47.27 -12.30
CA SER A 13 -9.77 46.91 -10.92
C SER A 13 -8.74 46.05 -10.14
N LEU A 14 -7.73 45.53 -10.85
CA LEU A 14 -6.65 44.70 -10.27
C LEU A 14 -5.44 45.55 -9.85
N ILE A 15 -5.21 46.70 -10.49
CA ILE A 15 -4.09 47.59 -10.18
C ILE A 15 -4.38 48.48 -8.95
N ASP A 16 -5.65 48.86 -8.72
CA ASP A 16 -6.04 49.69 -7.57
C ASP A 16 -6.08 48.93 -6.23
N ARG A 17 -6.21 47.60 -6.24
CA ARG A 17 -6.17 46.77 -5.03
C ARG A 17 -4.76 46.50 -4.53
N HIS A 18 -3.74 46.62 -5.38
CA HIS A 18 -2.33 46.45 -4.99
C HIS A 18 -1.69 47.72 -4.41
N ARG A 19 -2.33 48.90 -4.55
CA ARG A 19 -1.83 50.18 -4.03
C ARG A 19 -2.27 50.52 -2.60
N ARG A 20 -3.17 49.76 -1.98
CA ARG A 20 -3.72 50.07 -0.64
C ARG A 20 -3.15 49.27 0.54
N ARG A 21 -2.06 48.50 0.35
CA ARG A 21 -1.48 47.68 1.43
C ARG A 21 0.00 47.95 1.76
N LYS A 22 0.56 49.04 1.25
CA LYS A 22 1.88 49.56 1.63
C LYS A 22 1.75 51.03 2.03
N GLN A 23 1.48 51.29 3.30
CA GLN A 23 1.88 52.52 3.99
C GLN A 23 1.63 52.41 5.50
N HIS A 24 2.59 52.93 6.28
CA HIS A 24 2.72 52.99 7.74
C HIS A 24 3.40 51.81 8.45
N VAL A 25 4.73 51.90 8.52
CA VAL A 25 5.51 51.51 9.71
C VAL A 25 6.38 52.70 10.05
N ASP A 26 6.04 53.39 11.15
CA ASP A 26 6.85 54.44 11.77
C ASP A 26 7.96 53.81 12.62
N ILE A 27 9.17 54.34 12.49
CA ILE A 27 10.36 53.94 13.24
C ILE A 27 10.44 54.83 14.49
N ALA A 28 10.36 54.23 15.68
CA ALA A 28 10.71 54.86 16.94
C ALA A 28 11.78 54.04 17.66
N GLN A 29 12.91 54.67 17.97
CA GLN A 29 13.98 54.14 18.81
C GLN A 29 13.70 54.43 20.30
N ALA A 30 13.85 53.43 21.17
CA ALA A 30 14.14 53.62 22.60
C ALA A 30 14.89 52.39 23.17
N LYS A 31 15.92 52.65 23.98
CA LYS A 31 16.76 51.69 24.79
C LYS A 31 16.15 51.52 26.21
N PRO A 32 16.73 50.72 27.16
CA PRO A 32 17.15 49.30 27.18
C PRO A 32 16.59 48.54 28.43
N VAL A 33 17.28 47.47 28.91
CA VAL A 33 17.22 46.73 30.21
C VAL A 33 16.44 45.36 30.18
N PRO A 34 16.71 44.39 31.08
CA PRO A 34 17.72 43.32 31.06
C PRO A 34 17.15 41.90 30.82
N THR A 35 17.97 40.98 30.31
CA THR A 35 17.60 39.56 30.14
C THR A 35 17.61 38.78 31.46
N THR A 36 16.42 38.56 32.03
CA THR A 36 16.15 37.48 32.98
C THR A 36 15.71 36.22 32.23
N GLY A 37 16.34 35.09 32.55
CA GLY A 37 16.19 33.83 31.84
C GLY A 37 14.80 33.21 31.96
N ILE A 38 14.37 32.59 30.86
CA ILE A 38 13.37 31.52 30.86
C ILE A 38 13.95 30.38 30.02
N SER A 39 14.31 29.31 30.71
CA SER A 39 14.65 28.01 30.14
C SER A 39 13.44 27.43 29.41
N GLN A 40 13.52 27.26 28.09
CA GLN A 40 12.65 26.33 27.37
C GLN A 40 13.44 25.05 27.07
N ASN A 41 13.14 24.03 27.86
CA ASN A 41 13.57 22.66 27.65
C ASN A 41 12.98 22.11 26.34
N PHE A 42 13.83 21.87 25.35
CA PHE A 42 13.54 20.92 24.27
C PHE A 42 13.91 19.51 24.75
N PRO A 43 13.05 18.49 24.64
CA PRO A 43 13.48 17.11 24.88
C PRO A 43 14.50 16.71 23.81
N SER A 44 15.66 16.24 24.27
CA SER A 44 16.77 15.82 23.43
C SER A 44 16.36 14.71 22.46
N LEU A 45 16.71 14.89 21.18
CA LEU A 45 16.76 13.82 20.19
C LEU A 45 17.62 12.67 20.75
N TRP A 46 17.04 11.48 20.85
CA TRP A 46 17.75 10.27 21.24
C TRP A 46 18.94 10.04 20.31
N ARG A 47 20.13 9.84 20.89
CA ARG A 47 21.37 9.45 20.20
C ARG A 47 21.85 8.13 20.82
N PRO A 48 22.11 7.07 20.04
CA PRO A 48 22.67 5.84 20.55
C PRO A 48 24.07 6.06 21.12
N THR A 49 24.41 5.34 22.18
CA THR A 49 25.74 5.38 22.81
C THR A 49 26.79 4.63 21.99
N GLU A 50 28.07 4.98 22.12
CA GLU A 50 29.19 4.28 21.45
C GLU A 50 29.22 2.77 21.77
N HIS A 51 28.78 2.37 22.96
CA HIS A 51 28.63 0.96 23.33
C HIS A 51 27.52 0.23 22.53
N GLN A 52 26.44 0.92 22.16
CA GLN A 52 25.41 0.37 21.29
C GLN A 52 25.88 0.29 19.83
N GLN A 53 26.76 1.20 19.40
CA GLN A 53 27.37 1.16 18.07
C GLN A 53 28.37 0.00 17.93
N GLN A 54 29.13 -0.32 18.98
CA GLN A 54 30.09 -1.43 18.97
C GLN A 54 29.42 -2.83 19.06
N ALA A 55 28.27 -2.95 19.71
CA ALA A 55 27.53 -4.23 19.80
C ALA A 55 26.93 -4.72 18.47
N VAL A 56 26.78 -3.82 17.48
CA VAL A 56 26.32 -4.17 16.11
C VAL A 56 27.41 -4.85 15.29
N VAL A 57 28.69 -4.57 15.59
CA VAL A 57 29.84 -5.02 14.78
C VAL A 57 30.28 -6.46 15.09
N GLN A 58 29.92 -7.02 16.26
CA GLN A 58 30.47 -8.31 16.72
C GLN A 58 29.50 -9.50 16.78
N ARG A 59 28.26 -9.40 16.28
CA ARG A 59 27.42 -10.60 16.16
C ARG A 59 27.85 -11.41 14.93
N LYS A 60 28.66 -12.44 15.15
CA LYS A 60 28.71 -13.59 14.24
C LYS A 60 27.31 -14.20 14.17
N ASN A 61 26.55 -13.86 13.14
CA ASN A 61 25.27 -14.48 12.86
C ASN A 61 25.49 -15.99 12.64
N PRO A 62 24.69 -16.87 13.25
CA PRO A 62 24.63 -18.26 12.80
C PRO A 62 24.18 -18.28 11.33
N ALA A 63 24.61 -19.29 10.57
CA ALA A 63 24.32 -19.43 9.15
C ALA A 63 22.81 -19.27 8.89
N ILE A 64 22.46 -18.16 8.25
CA ILE A 64 21.10 -17.82 7.86
C ILE A 64 20.74 -18.76 6.70
N LYS A 65 19.64 -19.51 6.82
CA LYS A 65 19.01 -20.16 5.67
C LYS A 65 18.52 -19.05 4.74
N THR A 66 19.32 -18.69 3.75
CA THR A 66 18.91 -17.84 2.63
C THR A 66 17.83 -18.59 1.84
N HIS A 67 16.56 -18.27 2.10
CA HIS A 67 15.49 -18.65 1.18
C HIS A 67 15.58 -17.69 -0.01
N ASN A 68 16.49 -17.98 -0.95
CA ASN A 68 16.43 -17.40 -2.27
C ASN A 68 15.02 -17.66 -2.83
N ARG A 69 14.24 -16.60 -3.08
CA ARG A 69 12.93 -16.68 -3.78
C ARG A 69 13.04 -17.39 -5.14
N ALA A 70 14.26 -17.62 -5.65
CA ALA A 70 14.58 -18.29 -6.91
C ALA A 70 15.10 -19.73 -6.79
N ALA A 71 15.32 -20.29 -5.59
CA ALA A 71 15.75 -21.68 -5.46
C ALA A 71 14.53 -22.60 -5.37
N VAL A 72 14.06 -23.07 -6.53
CA VAL A 72 13.07 -24.14 -6.63
C VAL A 72 13.70 -25.42 -6.08
N GLN A 73 13.51 -25.69 -4.79
CA GLN A 73 13.66 -27.04 -4.26
C GLN A 73 12.63 -27.92 -4.96
N SER A 74 13.06 -29.11 -5.38
CA SER A 74 12.32 -30.13 -6.14
C SER A 74 10.80 -30.05 -6.02
N ALA A 75 10.10 -29.99 -7.16
CA ALA A 75 8.67 -29.76 -7.31
C ALA A 75 7.79 -30.83 -6.62
N GLN A 76 7.68 -30.74 -5.30
CA GLN A 76 6.59 -31.35 -4.57
C GLN A 76 5.37 -30.42 -4.67
N ALA A 77 4.22 -30.99 -4.99
CA ALA A 77 3.00 -30.20 -5.07
C ALA A 77 2.65 -29.60 -3.71
N ALA A 78 2.24 -28.32 -3.69
CA ALA A 78 1.85 -27.59 -2.49
C ALA A 78 0.82 -28.37 -1.64
N THR A 79 -0.15 -28.98 -2.30
CA THR A 79 -0.98 -30.02 -1.71
C THR A 79 -1.14 -31.18 -2.70
N THR A 80 -1.26 -32.40 -2.16
CA THR A 80 -1.49 -33.60 -2.97
C THR A 80 -2.89 -33.66 -3.57
N THR A 81 -3.88 -33.02 -2.93
CA THR A 81 -5.29 -33.02 -3.35
C THR A 81 -5.60 -31.95 -4.40
N GLY A 82 -4.72 -30.96 -4.59
CA GLY A 82 -5.02 -29.77 -5.41
C GLY A 82 -6.05 -28.82 -4.79
N THR A 83 -6.39 -29.02 -3.51
CA THR A 83 -7.27 -28.14 -2.74
C THR A 83 -6.54 -27.56 -1.53
N LEU A 84 -7.04 -26.45 -1.01
CA LEU A 84 -6.56 -25.80 0.21
C LEU A 84 -7.73 -25.53 1.16
N GLN A 85 -7.53 -25.82 2.45
CA GLN A 85 -8.43 -25.40 3.51
C GLN A 85 -8.04 -24.01 4.02
N ILE A 86 -9.03 -23.13 4.10
CA ILE A 86 -8.92 -21.78 4.63
C ILE A 86 -9.84 -21.66 5.83
N ALA A 87 -9.29 -21.39 7.01
CA ALA A 87 -10.07 -21.03 8.19
C ALA A 87 -10.34 -19.52 8.17
N LEU A 88 -11.61 -19.16 8.01
CA LEU A 88 -12.09 -17.78 8.03
C LEU A 88 -12.56 -17.47 9.46
N GLU A 89 -11.85 -16.59 10.15
CA GLU A 89 -12.14 -16.27 11.55
C GLU A 89 -12.81 -14.90 11.70
N ASN A 90 -13.84 -14.83 12.54
CA ASN A 90 -14.40 -13.56 12.97
C ASN A 90 -13.78 -13.12 14.30
N GLN A 91 -12.78 -12.24 14.26
CA GLN A 91 -12.21 -11.57 15.44
C GLN A 91 -12.65 -10.10 15.52
N SER A 92 -13.80 -9.78 14.94
CA SER A 92 -14.46 -8.48 15.09
C SER A 92 -15.37 -8.47 16.33
N SER A 93 -16.03 -7.34 16.58
CA SER A 93 -17.08 -7.22 17.60
C SER A 93 -18.50 -7.38 17.02
N ASN A 94 -18.65 -7.90 15.80
CA ASN A 94 -19.92 -7.93 15.07
C ASN A 94 -20.28 -9.37 14.62
N SER A 95 -21.52 -9.81 14.88
CA SER A 95 -22.03 -11.12 14.44
C SER A 95 -22.48 -11.16 12.98
N ASN A 96 -22.76 -10.00 12.39
CA ASN A 96 -23.15 -9.84 10.99
C ASN A 96 -21.88 -9.62 10.16
N MET A 97 -21.02 -10.64 10.13
CA MET A 97 -19.77 -10.64 9.39
C MET A 97 -19.86 -11.64 8.24
N TYR A 98 -19.47 -11.24 7.04
CA TYR A 98 -19.54 -12.07 5.84
C TYR A 98 -18.18 -12.16 5.17
N ALA A 99 -17.90 -13.31 4.57
CA ALA A 99 -16.73 -13.55 3.74
C ALA A 99 -17.12 -13.96 2.31
N TYR A 100 -16.19 -13.75 1.38
CA TYR A 100 -16.31 -14.13 -0.03
C TYR A 100 -14.95 -14.58 -0.54
N ILE A 101 -14.90 -15.59 -1.41
CA ILE A 101 -13.66 -15.99 -2.08
C ILE A 101 -13.87 -15.94 -3.60
N THR A 102 -13.05 -15.15 -4.27
CA THR A 102 -13.10 -14.92 -5.72
C THR A 102 -11.73 -15.16 -6.35
N GLY A 103 -11.67 -15.43 -7.65
CA GLY A 103 -10.39 -15.53 -8.39
C GLY A 103 -10.51 -16.25 -9.72
N ARG A 104 -9.40 -16.82 -10.20
CA ARG A 104 -9.33 -17.60 -11.45
C ARG A 104 -8.92 -19.04 -11.14
N ALA A 105 -9.77 -20.02 -11.47
CA ALA A 105 -9.47 -21.43 -11.24
C ALA A 105 -8.43 -21.94 -12.24
N ILE A 106 -7.21 -22.19 -11.75
CA ILE A 106 -6.05 -22.57 -12.56
C ILE A 106 -6.33 -23.88 -13.31
N ASP A 107 -6.80 -24.89 -12.57
CA ASP A 107 -7.06 -26.24 -13.09
C ASP A 107 -8.38 -26.32 -13.89
N ASN A 108 -9.08 -25.19 -14.08
CA ASN A 108 -10.28 -25.06 -14.91
C ASN A 108 -10.10 -23.98 -15.98
N ASN A 109 -8.98 -24.04 -16.71
CA ASN A 109 -8.63 -23.13 -17.82
C ASN A 109 -8.72 -21.63 -17.47
N GLY A 110 -8.45 -21.26 -16.21
CA GLY A 110 -8.55 -19.87 -15.76
C GLY A 110 -9.98 -19.34 -15.66
N ALA A 111 -10.98 -20.20 -15.55
CA ALA A 111 -12.38 -19.80 -15.38
C ALA A 111 -12.56 -18.85 -14.19
N LEU A 112 -13.45 -17.86 -14.33
CA LEU A 112 -13.87 -17.04 -13.20
C LEU A 112 -14.45 -17.93 -12.11
N PHE A 113 -13.92 -17.82 -10.90
CA PHE A 113 -14.30 -18.60 -9.74
C PHE A 113 -14.92 -17.72 -8.67
N LEU A 114 -16.03 -18.19 -8.10
CA LEU A 114 -16.67 -17.68 -6.89
C LEU A 114 -16.96 -18.87 -5.97
N LEU A 115 -16.77 -18.73 -4.66
CA LEU A 115 -17.17 -19.74 -3.69
C LEU A 115 -18.59 -19.44 -3.20
N GLN A 116 -19.47 -20.46 -3.19
CA GLN A 116 -20.83 -20.31 -2.67
C GLN A 116 -20.84 -20.18 -1.14
N ALA A 117 -22.00 -19.74 -0.61
CA ALA A 117 -22.20 -19.44 0.81
C ALA A 117 -21.97 -20.63 1.78
N ASP A 118 -21.95 -21.86 1.27
CA ASP A 118 -21.62 -23.08 2.05
C ASP A 118 -20.11 -23.25 2.31
N ALA A 119 -19.29 -22.33 1.81
CA ALA A 119 -17.83 -22.33 1.89
C ALA A 119 -17.16 -23.54 1.23
N ARG A 120 -17.85 -24.26 0.34
CA ARG A 120 -17.33 -25.50 -0.29
C ARG A 120 -17.63 -25.60 -1.77
N THR A 121 -18.81 -25.19 -2.19
CA THR A 121 -19.26 -25.39 -3.57
C THR A 121 -18.69 -24.30 -4.47
N ALA A 122 -17.86 -24.70 -5.43
CA ALA A 122 -17.36 -23.83 -6.48
C ALA A 122 -18.51 -23.37 -7.40
N TYR A 123 -18.49 -22.10 -7.79
CA TYR A 123 -19.38 -21.54 -8.80
C TYR A 123 -18.56 -20.90 -9.92
N TYR A 124 -18.87 -21.31 -11.15
CA TYR A 124 -18.27 -20.80 -12.39
C TYR A 124 -19.37 -20.13 -13.21
N PRO A 125 -19.48 -18.80 -13.17
CA PRO A 125 -20.55 -18.11 -13.87
C PRO A 125 -20.47 -18.31 -15.38
N ALA A 126 -21.62 -18.40 -16.05
CA ALA A 126 -21.69 -18.23 -17.49
C ALA A 126 -21.49 -16.76 -17.88
N SER A 127 -21.08 -16.49 -19.12
CA SER A 127 -21.05 -15.12 -19.63
C SER A 127 -22.48 -14.57 -19.75
N PRO A 128 -22.82 -13.47 -19.07
CA PRO A 128 -24.10 -12.80 -19.28
C PRO A 128 -24.16 -12.12 -20.66
N SER A 129 -25.37 -11.80 -21.11
CA SER A 129 -25.62 -11.09 -22.37
C SER A 129 -25.42 -9.56 -22.26
N SER A 130 -25.39 -9.02 -21.05
CA SER A 130 -25.22 -7.58 -20.78
C SER A 130 -24.42 -7.35 -19.50
N THR A 131 -24.00 -6.10 -19.27
CA THR A 131 -23.21 -5.70 -18.10
C THR A 131 -24.07 -5.58 -16.84
N GLY A 132 -23.42 -5.66 -15.68
CA GLY A 132 -24.07 -5.42 -14.38
C GLY A 132 -25.10 -6.48 -13.98
N GLN A 133 -25.03 -7.70 -14.53
CA GLN A 133 -25.97 -8.76 -14.18
C GLN A 133 -25.70 -9.30 -12.76
N PRO A 134 -26.73 -9.67 -11.98
CA PRO A 134 -26.53 -10.21 -10.65
C PRO A 134 -25.88 -11.60 -10.68
N ILE A 135 -25.21 -11.96 -9.58
CA ILE A 135 -24.79 -13.36 -9.34
C ILE A 135 -26.04 -14.19 -9.00
N PRO A 136 -26.36 -15.26 -9.73
CA PRO A 136 -27.61 -16.01 -9.53
C PRO A 136 -27.57 -17.00 -8.35
N VAL A 137 -26.43 -17.11 -7.66
CA VAL A 137 -26.24 -17.94 -6.47
C VAL A 137 -25.75 -17.10 -5.30
N ASN A 138 -26.06 -17.52 -4.08
CA ASN A 138 -25.55 -16.85 -2.89
C ASN A 138 -24.07 -17.19 -2.67
N ILE A 139 -23.22 -16.17 -2.67
CA ILE A 139 -21.77 -16.28 -2.43
C ILE A 139 -21.34 -15.67 -1.09
N SER A 140 -22.29 -15.25 -0.25
CA SER A 140 -22.04 -14.62 1.03
C SER A 140 -21.90 -15.67 2.13
N ILE A 141 -20.67 -15.97 2.55
CA ILE A 141 -20.36 -16.92 3.61
C ILE A 141 -20.54 -16.22 4.97
N PRO A 142 -21.54 -16.56 5.79
CA PRO A 142 -21.71 -15.95 7.10
C PRO A 142 -20.65 -16.46 8.08
N LEU A 143 -19.88 -15.56 8.69
CA LEU A 143 -18.87 -15.94 9.70
C LEU A 143 -19.45 -16.08 11.11
N GLY A 144 -20.67 -15.63 11.37
CA GLY A 144 -21.33 -15.77 12.67
C GLY A 144 -20.74 -14.88 13.77
N ALA A 145 -20.92 -15.26 15.02
CA ALA A 145 -20.52 -14.47 16.19
C ALA A 145 -18.99 -14.26 16.30
N PRO A 146 -18.53 -13.21 17.02
CA PRO A 146 -17.12 -13.06 17.40
C PRO A 146 -16.53 -14.35 17.99
N GLY A 147 -15.31 -14.68 17.59
CA GLY A 147 -14.58 -15.91 17.93
C GLY A 147 -14.91 -17.11 17.04
N ASN A 148 -15.93 -17.03 16.18
CA ASN A 148 -16.30 -18.15 15.32
C ASN A 148 -15.32 -18.35 14.15
N THR A 149 -15.23 -19.60 13.68
CA THR A 149 -14.42 -19.99 12.52
C THR A 149 -15.27 -20.75 11.52
N VAL A 150 -15.16 -20.40 10.24
CA VAL A 150 -15.74 -21.14 9.11
C VAL A 150 -14.62 -21.70 8.25
N THR A 151 -14.60 -23.01 8.03
CA THR A 151 -13.61 -23.65 7.15
C THR A 151 -14.13 -23.64 5.72
N ALA A 152 -13.43 -22.95 4.84
CA ALA A 152 -13.62 -22.95 3.40
C ALA A 152 -12.67 -23.91 2.70
N THR A 153 -13.13 -24.50 1.59
CA THR A 153 -12.27 -25.33 0.71
C THR A 153 -12.24 -24.73 -0.69
N ILE A 154 -11.05 -24.51 -1.21
CA ILE A 154 -10.85 -23.94 -2.55
C ILE A 154 -9.98 -24.86 -3.43
N PRO A 155 -10.16 -24.82 -4.76
CA PRO A 155 -9.20 -25.39 -5.70
C PRO A 155 -7.97 -24.47 -5.82
N ARG A 156 -7.05 -24.79 -6.73
CA ARG A 156 -5.98 -23.86 -7.13
C ARG A 156 -6.55 -22.62 -7.80
N ILE A 157 -6.21 -21.45 -7.24
CA ILE A 157 -6.72 -20.14 -7.65
C ILE A 157 -5.55 -19.18 -7.90
N ALA A 158 -5.57 -18.50 -9.04
CA ALA A 158 -4.71 -17.36 -9.33
C ALA A 158 -5.49 -16.05 -9.17
N GLY A 159 -4.79 -14.99 -8.74
CA GLY A 159 -5.38 -13.65 -8.56
C GLY A 159 -6.59 -13.68 -7.63
N GLY A 160 -6.49 -14.45 -6.55
CA GLY A 160 -7.58 -14.67 -5.61
C GLY A 160 -7.72 -13.51 -4.63
N ARG A 161 -8.97 -13.24 -4.23
CA ARG A 161 -9.30 -12.30 -3.15
C ARG A 161 -10.19 -12.98 -2.13
N ILE A 162 -9.87 -12.77 -0.86
CA ILE A 162 -10.74 -13.10 0.27
C ILE A 162 -11.29 -11.78 0.79
N TRP A 163 -12.59 -11.56 0.59
CA TRP A 163 -13.27 -10.33 0.97
C TRP A 163 -13.99 -10.53 2.28
N PHE A 164 -14.13 -9.44 3.03
CA PHE A 164 -14.89 -9.39 4.26
C PHE A 164 -15.81 -8.18 4.28
N SER A 165 -17.04 -8.33 4.76
CA SER A 165 -17.92 -7.19 5.04
C SER A 165 -18.61 -7.29 6.38
N GLN A 166 -18.81 -6.14 7.00
CA GLN A 166 -19.41 -6.02 8.32
C GLN A 166 -20.78 -5.32 8.21
N GLY A 167 -21.79 -5.88 8.88
CA GLY A 167 -23.15 -5.35 8.98
C GLY A 167 -24.08 -5.76 7.85
N SER A 168 -23.57 -5.95 6.63
CA SER A 168 -24.37 -6.36 5.47
C SER A 168 -23.53 -7.09 4.40
N PRO A 169 -24.13 -7.99 3.59
CA PRO A 169 -23.45 -8.62 2.48
C PRO A 169 -22.96 -7.63 1.40
N LEU A 170 -21.86 -7.96 0.72
CA LEU A 170 -21.40 -7.28 -0.49
C LEU A 170 -22.26 -7.62 -1.70
N THR A 171 -22.31 -6.68 -2.65
CA THR A 171 -22.99 -6.84 -3.94
C THR A 171 -21.92 -6.97 -5.02
N PHE A 172 -21.93 -8.10 -5.72
CA PHE A 172 -21.11 -8.36 -6.90
C PHE A 172 -22.00 -8.42 -8.14
N SER A 173 -21.43 -8.14 -9.31
CA SER A 173 -22.14 -8.26 -10.58
C SER A 173 -21.26 -8.89 -11.66
N LEU A 174 -21.84 -9.25 -12.80
CA LEU A 174 -21.15 -9.85 -13.94
C LEU A 174 -21.30 -8.98 -15.18
N ASN A 175 -20.20 -8.87 -15.91
CA ASN A 175 -20.13 -8.36 -17.27
C ASN A 175 -19.89 -9.51 -18.26
N PRO A 176 -20.17 -9.33 -19.56
CA PRO A 176 -19.83 -10.30 -20.59
C PRO A 176 -18.34 -10.67 -20.55
N GLY A 177 -18.01 -11.93 -20.82
CA GLY A 177 -16.64 -12.46 -20.70
C GLY A 177 -16.61 -13.92 -20.24
N PRO A 178 -17.12 -14.28 -19.04
CA PRO A 178 -17.62 -13.45 -17.93
C PRO A 178 -16.54 -12.65 -17.20
N GLY A 179 -16.85 -11.40 -16.84
CA GLY A 179 -16.02 -10.55 -15.99
C GLY A 179 -16.72 -10.24 -14.66
N LEU A 180 -16.03 -10.43 -13.53
CA LEU A 180 -16.54 -10.04 -12.22
C LEU A 180 -16.44 -8.52 -12.05
N VAL A 181 -17.55 -7.88 -11.70
CA VAL A 181 -17.57 -6.51 -11.19
C VAL A 181 -17.46 -6.60 -9.68
N GLU A 182 -16.28 -6.23 -9.19
CA GLU A 182 -15.94 -6.26 -7.76
C GLU A 182 -16.41 -4.99 -7.04
N PRO A 183 -16.60 -5.03 -5.71
CA PRO A 183 -16.99 -3.87 -4.91
C PRO A 183 -16.05 -2.69 -5.11
N SER A 184 -16.59 -1.53 -5.45
CA SER A 184 -15.81 -0.31 -5.65
C SER A 184 -15.91 0.66 -4.48
N VAL A 185 -14.76 1.17 -4.03
CA VAL A 185 -14.67 2.33 -3.14
C VAL A 185 -14.51 3.65 -3.90
N PHE A 186 -14.40 3.60 -5.23
CA PHE A 186 -14.06 4.75 -6.09
C PHE A 186 -15.29 5.43 -6.70
N ASN A 187 -16.38 4.69 -6.83
CA ASN A 187 -17.62 5.18 -7.42
C ASN A 187 -18.66 5.40 -6.31
N PRO A 188 -19.05 6.65 -5.99
CA PRO A 188 -20.09 6.93 -4.99
C PRO A 188 -21.44 6.26 -5.26
N SER A 189 -21.73 5.91 -6.52
CA SER A 189 -22.95 5.20 -6.92
C SER A 189 -22.82 3.67 -6.81
N ASP A 190 -21.65 3.14 -6.44
CA ASP A 190 -21.49 1.69 -6.21
C ASP A 190 -22.36 1.25 -5.01
N PRO A 191 -23.09 0.13 -5.11
CA PRO A 191 -23.94 -0.37 -4.03
C PRO A 191 -23.15 -0.71 -2.75
N ASN A 192 -21.83 -0.85 -2.83
CA ASN A 192 -20.94 -1.12 -1.71
C ASN A 192 -20.23 0.13 -1.19
N TYR A 193 -20.42 1.30 -1.81
CA TYR A 193 -19.66 2.50 -1.48
C TYR A 193 -19.77 2.88 0.00
N ASN A 194 -20.93 2.70 0.63
CA ASN A 194 -21.15 3.00 2.05
C ASN A 194 -21.00 1.78 2.99
N LYS A 195 -20.60 0.61 2.47
CA LYS A 195 -20.38 -0.59 3.28
C LYS A 195 -18.97 -0.60 3.87
N ASN A 196 -18.83 -1.16 5.07
CA ASN A 196 -17.53 -1.45 5.66
C ASN A 196 -17.07 -2.81 5.15
N PHE A 197 -16.01 -2.82 4.33
CA PHE A 197 -15.44 -4.04 3.77
C PHE A 197 -13.92 -3.95 3.68
N ALA A 198 -13.25 -5.10 3.59
CA ALA A 198 -11.81 -5.24 3.38
C ALA A 198 -11.56 -6.46 2.50
N PHE A 199 -10.33 -6.65 2.06
CA PHE A 199 -9.89 -7.89 1.43
C PHE A 199 -8.40 -8.16 1.67
N CYS A 200 -8.00 -9.41 1.51
CA CYS A 200 -6.61 -9.80 1.30
C CYS A 200 -6.50 -10.56 -0.02
N GLU A 201 -5.28 -10.66 -0.54
CA GLU A 201 -4.99 -11.25 -1.85
C GLU A 201 -4.20 -12.52 -1.69
N PHE A 202 -4.41 -13.48 -2.60
CA PHE A 202 -3.68 -14.74 -2.57
C PHE A 202 -3.54 -15.37 -3.96
N THR A 203 -2.58 -16.27 -4.07
CA THR A 203 -2.50 -17.25 -5.14
C THR A 203 -2.16 -18.60 -4.53
N PHE A 204 -2.93 -19.62 -4.89
CA PHE A 204 -2.66 -21.01 -4.55
C PHE A 204 -2.51 -21.80 -5.85
N ASN A 205 -1.30 -22.27 -6.12
CA ASN A 205 -0.96 -23.00 -7.34
C ASN A 205 -0.32 -24.35 -7.00
N SER A 206 0.25 -25.03 -7.99
CA SER A 206 0.88 -26.34 -7.78
C SER A 206 2.17 -26.25 -6.95
N ALA A 207 2.85 -25.11 -6.92
CA ALA A 207 4.11 -24.93 -6.21
C ALA A 207 3.93 -24.39 -4.79
N GLN A 208 2.99 -23.46 -4.56
CA GLN A 208 2.86 -22.79 -3.27
C GLN A 208 1.46 -22.19 -3.05
N VAL A 209 1.21 -21.79 -1.80
CA VAL A 209 0.30 -20.68 -1.49
C VAL A 209 1.13 -19.45 -1.17
N PHE A 210 0.72 -18.31 -1.69
CA PHE A 210 1.21 -16.97 -1.34
C PHE A 210 -0.01 -16.11 -0.99
N VAL A 211 0.04 -15.38 0.11
CA VAL A 211 -1.06 -14.54 0.59
C VAL A 211 -0.51 -13.26 1.23
N ASN A 212 -1.19 -12.14 1.00
CA ASN A 212 -0.80 -10.84 1.52
C ASN A 212 -2.00 -10.01 1.97
N ILE A 213 -1.80 -9.23 3.04
CA ILE A 213 -2.70 -8.11 3.37
C ILE A 213 -2.53 -7.04 2.28
N SER A 214 -3.56 -6.25 2.01
CA SER A 214 -3.44 -5.11 1.08
C SER A 214 -4.07 -3.85 1.65
N TYR A 215 -3.27 -2.78 1.65
CA TYR A 215 -3.67 -1.39 1.93
C TYR A 215 -3.36 -0.48 0.73
N VAL A 216 -3.08 -1.07 -0.44
CA VAL A 216 -2.74 -0.34 -1.67
C VAL A 216 -3.88 0.57 -2.10
N ASP A 217 -5.12 0.13 -1.86
CA ASP A 217 -6.31 0.94 -2.18
C ASP A 217 -6.82 1.73 -0.98
N TYR A 218 -7.00 1.09 0.18
CA TYR A 218 -7.52 1.75 1.37
C TYR A 218 -7.31 0.91 2.64
N VAL A 219 -7.44 1.57 3.79
CA VAL A 219 -7.66 0.95 5.11
C VAL A 219 -9.14 1.08 5.47
N SER A 220 -9.77 0.00 5.94
CA SER A 220 -11.14 0.04 6.49
C SER A 220 -11.17 -0.36 7.96
N ASN A 221 -12.36 -0.37 8.56
CA ASN A 221 -12.55 -0.78 9.94
C ASN A 221 -12.70 -2.32 10.09
N ILE A 222 -12.09 -3.09 9.19
CA ILE A 222 -11.96 -4.55 9.28
C ILE A 222 -10.47 -4.86 9.10
N PRO A 223 -9.68 -4.85 10.19
CA PRO A 223 -8.32 -5.37 10.15
C PRO A 223 -8.31 -6.81 9.64
N VAL A 224 -7.31 -7.16 8.84
CA VAL A 224 -7.08 -8.54 8.38
C VAL A 224 -5.76 -9.02 8.95
N ALA A 225 -5.72 -10.26 9.44
CA ALA A 225 -4.49 -10.94 9.85
C ALA A 225 -4.38 -12.29 9.12
N LEU A 226 -3.14 -12.76 8.95
CA LEU A 226 -2.83 -13.95 8.17
C LEU A 226 -1.97 -14.89 9.00
N THR A 227 -2.35 -16.17 9.05
CA THR A 227 -1.49 -17.22 9.61
C THR A 227 -1.42 -18.37 8.64
N LEU A 228 -0.22 -18.85 8.35
CA LEU A 228 0.00 -19.98 7.47
C LEU A 228 0.74 -21.07 8.24
N GLN A 229 0.22 -22.29 8.15
CA GLN A 229 0.79 -23.49 8.76
C GLN A 229 1.26 -24.44 7.65
N ASP A 230 2.40 -25.08 7.87
CA ASP A 230 2.98 -26.05 6.94
C ASP A 230 2.90 -27.50 7.46
N THR A 231 3.24 -28.45 6.59
CA THR A 231 3.29 -29.89 6.91
C THR A 231 4.45 -30.27 7.85
N SER A 232 5.47 -29.42 7.98
CA SER A 232 6.62 -29.63 8.86
C SER A 232 6.38 -29.12 10.30
N GLY A 233 5.24 -28.49 10.55
CA GLY A 233 4.89 -27.86 11.83
C GLY A 233 5.34 -26.40 11.97
N GLY A 234 5.93 -25.81 10.93
CA GLY A 234 6.27 -24.40 10.86
C GLY A 234 5.04 -23.53 10.69
N SER A 235 5.14 -22.29 11.17
CA SER A 235 4.09 -21.29 11.01
C SER A 235 4.65 -19.90 10.74
N GLN A 236 3.96 -19.16 9.87
CA GLN A 236 4.21 -17.75 9.60
C GLN A 236 2.96 -16.94 9.97
N HIS A 237 3.16 -15.71 10.42
CA HIS A 237 2.08 -14.84 10.87
C HIS A 237 2.31 -13.39 10.43
N VAL A 238 1.22 -12.74 10.01
CA VAL A 238 1.12 -11.28 9.81
C VAL A 238 -0.07 -10.80 10.64
N GLY A 239 0.19 -9.88 11.56
CA GLY A 239 -0.72 -9.52 12.63
C GLY A 239 -1.80 -8.50 12.26
N GLY A 240 -1.57 -7.72 11.21
CA GLY A 240 -2.49 -6.67 10.79
C GLY A 240 -2.64 -5.57 11.85
N MET A 241 -3.81 -4.93 11.91
CA MET A 241 -4.10 -3.85 12.86
C MET A 241 -4.95 -4.31 14.05
N ARG A 242 -4.85 -3.59 15.17
CA ARG A 242 -5.81 -3.71 16.28
C ARG A 242 -7.21 -3.22 15.85
N ALA A 243 -8.22 -3.50 16.66
CA ALA A 243 -9.60 -3.08 16.41
C ALA A 243 -9.76 -1.56 16.17
N ASN A 244 -8.90 -0.72 16.74
CA ASN A 244 -8.86 0.74 16.52
C ASN A 244 -7.93 1.17 15.35
N GLY A 245 -7.54 0.26 14.47
CA GLY A 245 -6.60 0.49 13.37
C GLY A 245 -7.01 1.65 12.46
N LEU A 246 -8.26 1.62 11.95
CA LEU A 246 -8.77 2.71 11.11
C LEU A 246 -8.73 4.06 11.85
N ALA A 247 -9.19 4.10 13.10
CA ALA A 247 -9.18 5.33 13.90
C ALA A 247 -7.74 5.87 14.06
N THR A 248 -6.77 4.99 14.29
CA THR A 248 -5.34 5.34 14.39
C THR A 248 -4.82 5.92 13.08
N VAL A 249 -5.12 5.28 11.94
CA VAL A 249 -4.71 5.77 10.61
C VAL A 249 -5.35 7.11 10.30
N CYS A 250 -6.66 7.24 10.48
CA CYS A 250 -7.39 8.47 10.21
C CYS A 250 -6.91 9.62 11.11
N GLN A 251 -6.60 9.36 12.39
CA GLN A 251 -5.98 10.37 13.25
C GLN A 251 -4.60 10.77 12.73
N GLY A 252 -3.74 9.81 12.38
CA GLY A 252 -2.41 10.10 11.82
C GLY A 252 -2.47 10.95 10.54
N LEU A 253 -3.47 10.71 9.67
CA LEU A 253 -3.67 11.50 8.46
C LEU A 253 -4.12 12.93 8.78
N ARG A 254 -4.99 13.12 9.77
CA ARG A 254 -5.37 14.47 10.26
C ARG A 254 -4.18 15.21 10.84
N ASP A 255 -3.40 14.54 11.68
CA ASP A 255 -2.22 15.12 12.31
C ASP A 255 -1.17 15.50 11.26
N GLN A 256 -1.01 14.69 10.22
CA GLN A 256 -0.11 15.00 9.11
C GLN A 256 -0.59 16.23 8.34
N THR A 257 -1.88 16.33 8.00
CA THR A 257 -2.45 17.55 7.40
C THR A 257 -2.25 18.78 8.28
N ALA A 258 -2.43 18.67 9.58
CA ALA A 258 -2.19 19.78 10.51
C ALA A 258 -0.72 20.21 10.53
N ARG A 259 0.21 19.27 10.30
CA ARG A 259 1.66 19.51 10.30
C ARG A 259 2.15 20.19 9.02
N ASP A 260 1.71 19.75 7.85
CA ASP A 260 2.29 20.17 6.56
C ASP A 260 1.29 20.91 5.63
N GLY A 261 0.03 21.03 6.02
CA GLY A 261 -1.02 21.66 5.24
C GLY A 261 -1.44 20.88 3.98
N ARG A 262 -0.93 19.66 3.77
CA ARG A 262 -1.26 18.81 2.62
C ARG A 262 -2.54 18.00 2.88
N ARG A 263 -3.15 17.49 1.82
CA ARG A 263 -4.50 16.90 1.83
C ARG A 263 -4.60 15.47 2.37
N TRP A 264 -3.72 15.06 3.29
CA TRP A 264 -3.75 13.72 3.90
C TRP A 264 -5.10 13.39 4.55
N SER A 265 -5.71 14.33 5.29
CA SER A 265 -7.03 14.15 5.89
C SER A 265 -8.17 14.03 4.87
N SER A 266 -7.98 14.56 3.65
CA SER A 266 -8.98 14.43 2.57
C SER A 266 -9.07 13.00 2.04
N LEU A 267 -8.09 12.15 2.34
CA LEU A 267 -8.14 10.72 2.01
C LEU A 267 -9.15 9.94 2.88
N ILE A 268 -9.66 10.54 3.95
CA ILE A 268 -10.62 9.91 4.86
C ILE A 268 -12.01 10.03 4.26
N VAL A 269 -12.63 8.90 3.95
CA VAL A 269 -14.03 8.82 3.54
C VAL A 269 -14.88 8.56 4.77
N GLN A 270 -15.90 9.40 4.95
CA GLN A 270 -16.82 9.30 6.07
C GLN A 270 -18.21 8.86 5.59
N SER A 271 -18.93 8.17 6.46
CA SER A 271 -20.34 7.83 6.26
C SER A 271 -21.09 8.05 7.58
N ASN A 272 -22.19 8.81 7.51
CA ASN A 272 -22.98 9.20 8.69
C ASN A 272 -22.15 9.83 9.82
N GLY A 273 -21.21 10.72 9.46
CA GLY A 273 -20.35 11.44 10.42
C GLY A 273 -19.26 10.59 11.09
N ARG A 274 -19.03 9.36 10.63
CA ARG A 274 -17.98 8.47 11.13
C ARG A 274 -16.99 8.10 10.02
N ASP A 275 -15.73 7.91 10.39
CA ASP A 275 -14.72 7.40 9.48
C ASP A 275 -15.11 6.00 9.00
N LEU A 276 -15.21 5.83 7.68
CA LEU A 276 -15.57 4.56 7.04
C LEU A 276 -14.33 3.86 6.49
N ARG A 277 -13.43 4.63 5.88
CA ARG A 277 -12.15 4.16 5.34
C ARG A 277 -11.17 5.31 5.14
N ALA A 278 -9.88 5.00 5.07
CA ALA A 278 -8.84 5.89 4.63
C ALA A 278 -8.30 5.40 3.28
N LEU A 279 -8.51 6.16 2.21
CA LEU A 279 -7.97 5.84 0.88
C LEU A 279 -6.44 5.97 0.89
N SER A 280 -5.75 5.16 0.12
CA SER A 280 -4.36 5.43 -0.22
C SER A 280 -4.27 6.71 -1.06
N PRO A 281 -3.09 7.37 -1.14
CA PRO A 281 -2.91 8.51 -2.01
C PRO A 281 -3.20 8.18 -3.47
N ASN A 282 -2.81 6.99 -3.96
CA ASN A 282 -3.12 6.50 -5.30
C ASN A 282 -4.63 6.45 -5.56
N SER A 283 -5.38 5.93 -4.60
CA SER A 283 -6.83 5.85 -4.66
C SER A 283 -7.50 7.22 -4.59
N GLY A 284 -7.03 8.09 -3.69
CA GLY A 284 -7.55 9.45 -3.54
C GLY A 284 -7.37 10.30 -4.81
N ILE A 285 -6.20 10.21 -5.46
CA ILE A 285 -5.93 10.99 -6.68
C ILE A 285 -6.66 10.44 -7.92
N THR A 286 -7.17 9.21 -7.89
CA THR A 286 -7.95 8.64 -9.01
C THR A 286 -9.22 9.46 -9.26
N VAL A 287 -9.86 9.92 -8.18
CA VAL A 287 -11.06 10.78 -8.23
C VAL A 287 -10.73 12.26 -8.00
N ASN A 288 -9.56 12.58 -7.46
CA ASN A 288 -9.11 13.94 -7.18
C ASN A 288 -7.65 14.17 -7.63
N PRO A 289 -7.39 14.26 -8.95
CA PRO A 289 -6.03 14.23 -9.50
C PRO A 289 -5.11 15.34 -8.99
N ASP A 290 -5.68 16.47 -8.56
CA ASP A 290 -4.91 17.64 -8.15
C ASP A 290 -4.47 17.65 -6.68
N TRP A 291 -4.95 16.73 -5.83
CA TRP A 291 -4.73 16.80 -4.38
C TRP A 291 -3.26 16.80 -3.95
N PHE A 292 -2.39 16.14 -4.71
CA PHE A 292 -0.96 16.02 -4.43
C PHE A 292 -0.07 16.42 -5.61
N ALA A 293 -0.61 17.10 -6.63
CA ALA A 293 0.08 17.31 -7.92
C ALA A 293 1.53 17.81 -7.80
N THR A 294 1.81 18.70 -6.84
CA THR A 294 3.14 19.27 -6.60
C THR A 294 3.88 18.72 -5.38
N TYR A 295 3.31 17.74 -4.68
CA TYR A 295 3.83 17.25 -3.40
C TYR A 295 5.26 16.68 -3.49
N TRP A 296 5.53 15.93 -4.56
CA TRP A 296 6.83 15.27 -4.78
C TRP A 296 7.85 16.12 -5.56
N THR A 297 7.45 17.26 -6.12
CA THR A 297 8.25 18.02 -7.11
C THR A 297 9.65 18.36 -6.60
N ASP A 298 9.76 18.91 -5.40
CA ASP A 298 11.06 19.35 -4.86
C ASP A 298 11.96 18.15 -4.52
N TYR A 299 11.40 17.09 -3.93
CA TYR A 299 12.16 15.87 -3.62
C TYR A 299 12.68 15.21 -4.90
N VAL A 300 11.85 15.09 -5.94
CA VAL A 300 12.25 14.55 -7.25
C VAL A 300 13.33 15.41 -7.89
N ASN A 301 13.22 16.73 -7.84
CA ASN A 301 14.24 17.63 -8.35
C ASN A 301 15.59 17.45 -7.64
N GLN A 302 15.58 17.30 -6.31
CA GLN A 302 16.80 17.04 -5.53
C GLN A 302 17.42 15.69 -5.89
N VAL A 303 16.61 14.64 -6.01
CA VAL A 303 17.06 13.29 -6.41
C VAL A 303 17.75 13.34 -7.77
N TYR A 304 17.14 13.98 -8.77
CA TYR A 304 17.71 14.07 -10.11
C TYR A 304 18.95 15.00 -10.14
N ALA A 305 19.01 16.02 -9.29
CA ALA A 305 20.21 16.86 -9.18
C ALA A 305 21.39 16.10 -8.57
N LYS A 306 21.13 15.28 -7.54
CA LYS A 306 22.12 14.37 -6.93
C LYS A 306 22.67 13.42 -7.99
N TYR A 307 21.80 12.66 -8.66
CA TYR A 307 22.21 11.67 -9.67
C TYR A 307 22.64 12.26 -11.02
N ARG A 308 22.77 13.58 -11.15
CA ARG A 308 23.54 14.17 -12.25
C ARG A 308 25.05 14.05 -12.01
N ASN A 309 25.46 14.05 -10.73
CA ASN A 309 26.86 14.06 -10.33
C ASN A 309 27.36 12.72 -9.76
N GLU A 310 26.47 11.76 -9.52
CA GLU A 310 26.81 10.40 -9.09
C GLU A 310 25.90 9.33 -9.70
N ASP A 311 26.34 8.07 -9.71
CA ASP A 311 25.54 6.95 -10.20
C ASP A 311 24.53 6.51 -9.12
N LEU A 312 23.28 6.27 -9.53
CA LEU A 312 22.35 5.42 -8.79
C LEU A 312 22.63 3.97 -9.17
N ILE A 313 22.94 3.13 -8.19
CA ILE A 313 23.11 1.69 -8.35
C ILE A 313 21.80 1.01 -7.98
N VAL A 314 21.22 0.29 -8.94
CA VAL A 314 20.01 -0.50 -8.73
C VAL A 314 20.36 -1.97 -8.84
N ASP A 315 20.23 -2.70 -7.75
CA ASP A 315 20.20 -4.16 -7.80
C ASP A 315 18.83 -4.60 -8.30
N THR A 316 18.79 -5.18 -9.51
CA THR A 316 17.54 -5.66 -10.08
C THR A 316 17.00 -6.90 -9.37
N GLN A 317 17.81 -7.54 -8.51
CA GLN A 317 17.56 -8.83 -7.83
C GLN A 317 17.05 -9.90 -8.80
N THR A 318 17.57 -9.83 -10.03
CA THR A 318 17.33 -10.74 -11.14
C THR A 318 18.65 -10.98 -11.88
N SER A 319 18.61 -11.61 -13.06
CA SER A 319 19.81 -11.98 -13.82
C SER A 319 20.70 -10.81 -14.25
N TRP A 320 20.24 -9.55 -14.20
CA TRP A 320 21.07 -8.38 -14.53
C TRP A 320 21.92 -7.86 -13.37
N GLY A 321 21.67 -8.32 -12.13
CA GLY A 321 22.39 -7.86 -10.94
C GLY A 321 22.32 -6.34 -10.76
N GLU A 322 23.44 -5.73 -10.36
CA GLU A 322 23.54 -4.28 -10.22
C GLU A 322 23.67 -3.56 -11.57
N VAL A 323 22.81 -2.57 -11.78
CA VAL A 323 22.84 -1.68 -12.94
C VAL A 323 23.01 -0.24 -12.49
N ARG A 324 23.68 0.57 -13.31
CA ARG A 324 24.03 1.96 -12.98
C ARG A 324 23.21 2.93 -13.82
N GLY A 325 22.60 3.90 -13.16
CA GLY A 325 21.85 4.98 -13.76
C GLY A 325 22.48 6.33 -13.47
N ARG A 326 22.52 7.21 -14.47
CA ARG A 326 22.98 8.60 -14.32
C ARG A 326 22.01 9.56 -14.99
N VAL A 327 21.76 10.71 -14.40
CA VAL A 327 20.96 11.75 -15.03
C VAL A 327 21.73 12.36 -16.20
N ASP A 328 21.19 12.21 -17.40
CA ASP A 328 21.79 12.67 -18.64
C ASP A 328 21.58 14.18 -18.90
N ASN A 329 22.07 14.65 -20.06
CA ASN A 329 21.93 16.05 -20.47
C ASN A 329 20.47 16.45 -20.74
N ALA A 330 19.61 15.50 -21.12
CA ALA A 330 18.17 15.72 -21.28
C ALA A 330 17.44 15.78 -19.93
N GLY A 331 18.12 15.50 -18.82
CA GLY A 331 17.57 15.56 -17.47
C GLY A 331 16.82 14.30 -17.06
N ASN A 332 17.04 13.19 -17.76
CA ASN A 332 16.43 11.90 -17.45
C ASN A 332 17.44 10.97 -16.78
N LEU A 333 16.98 10.14 -15.85
CA LEU A 333 17.82 9.13 -15.23
C LEU A 333 17.96 7.94 -16.20
N ASN A 334 19.16 7.75 -16.75
CA ASN A 334 19.41 6.84 -17.87
C ASN A 334 20.24 5.63 -17.42
N PHE A 335 19.70 4.43 -17.62
CA PHE A 335 20.31 3.14 -17.32
C PHE A 335 20.78 2.40 -18.60
N GLY A 336 20.96 3.11 -19.71
CA GLY A 336 21.33 2.52 -21.00
C GLY A 336 20.25 1.58 -21.53
N ASP A 337 20.62 0.32 -21.76
CA ASP A 337 19.69 -0.76 -22.14
C ASP A 337 18.62 -1.06 -21.08
N GLY A 338 18.81 -0.61 -19.83
CA GLY A 338 17.82 -0.62 -18.76
C GLY A 338 16.72 0.43 -18.90
N GLY A 339 16.84 1.35 -19.86
CA GLY A 339 15.84 2.37 -20.18
C GLY A 339 16.12 3.73 -19.56
N VAL A 340 15.26 4.69 -19.90
CA VAL A 340 15.36 6.09 -19.52
C VAL A 340 14.14 6.47 -18.68
N PHE A 341 14.37 7.09 -17.53
CA PHE A 341 13.37 7.43 -16.54
C PHE A 341 13.26 8.97 -16.41
N PRO A 342 12.28 9.61 -17.08
CA PRO A 342 11.95 11.01 -16.83
C PRO A 342 11.56 11.25 -15.38
N LYS A 343 11.65 12.50 -14.91
CA LYS A 343 11.24 12.87 -13.55
C LYS A 343 9.78 12.42 -13.28
N PRO A 344 9.53 11.56 -12.27
CA PRO A 344 8.18 11.19 -11.92
C PRO A 344 7.44 12.37 -11.29
N ASN A 345 6.13 12.45 -11.53
CA ASN A 345 5.24 13.32 -10.76
C ASN A 345 4.62 12.56 -9.57
N ALA A 346 3.75 13.24 -8.81
CA ALA A 346 3.13 12.62 -7.65
C ALA A 346 2.24 11.40 -7.97
N LYS A 347 1.54 11.41 -9.11
CA LYS A 347 0.74 10.27 -9.57
C LYS A 347 1.64 9.07 -9.86
N ASP A 348 2.78 9.29 -10.51
CA ASP A 348 3.74 8.22 -10.80
C ASP A 348 4.30 7.62 -9.49
N VAL A 349 4.70 8.48 -8.54
CA VAL A 349 5.27 8.02 -7.25
C VAL A 349 4.24 7.28 -6.38
N PHE A 350 2.98 7.71 -6.35
CA PHE A 350 1.96 7.02 -5.56
C PHE A 350 1.38 5.77 -6.25
N GLY A 351 1.18 5.82 -7.57
CA GLY A 351 0.52 4.76 -8.33
C GLY A 351 1.44 3.70 -8.93
N ASN A 352 2.72 4.04 -9.14
CA ASN A 352 3.78 3.14 -9.64
C ASN A 352 3.43 2.38 -10.93
N ASN A 353 2.56 2.94 -11.76
CA ASN A 353 2.07 2.32 -13.00
C ASN A 353 1.95 3.29 -14.18
N THR A 354 2.38 4.54 -14.01
CA THR A 354 2.39 5.58 -15.06
C THR A 354 3.75 6.24 -15.18
N GLY A 355 3.92 7.04 -16.23
CA GLY A 355 5.14 7.80 -16.47
C GLY A 355 6.37 6.89 -16.52
N PRO A 356 7.45 7.20 -15.76
CA PRO A 356 8.67 6.38 -15.75
C PRO A 356 8.50 5.01 -15.09
N PHE A 357 7.34 4.71 -14.49
CA PHE A 357 7.06 3.44 -13.82
C PHE A 357 6.03 2.57 -14.55
N ALA A 358 5.64 2.96 -15.77
CA ALA A 358 4.84 2.10 -16.64
C ALA A 358 5.69 0.91 -17.13
N THR A 359 5.25 -0.31 -16.85
CA THR A 359 5.89 -1.52 -17.37
C THR A 359 5.66 -1.67 -18.88
N GLY A 360 6.62 -2.27 -19.59
CA GLY A 360 6.51 -2.48 -21.03
C GLY A 360 7.25 -3.73 -21.50
N GLY A 361 7.60 -3.78 -22.80
CA GLY A 361 8.29 -4.94 -23.39
C GLY A 361 9.75 -5.13 -22.95
N ASN A 362 10.37 -4.14 -22.29
CA ASN A 362 11.75 -4.26 -21.81
C ASN A 362 11.78 -4.88 -20.41
N ALA A 363 12.17 -6.16 -20.34
CA ALA A 363 12.25 -6.90 -19.09
C ALA A 363 13.29 -6.35 -18.10
N LYS A 364 14.40 -5.77 -18.59
CA LYS A 364 15.42 -5.13 -17.74
C LYS A 364 14.85 -3.86 -17.09
N THR A 365 14.15 -3.03 -17.86
CA THR A 365 13.42 -1.87 -17.32
C THR A 365 12.40 -2.30 -16.26
N ASN A 366 11.64 -3.37 -16.51
CA ASN A 366 10.67 -3.90 -15.55
C ASN A 366 11.34 -4.45 -14.28
N GLY A 367 12.61 -4.88 -14.34
CA GLY A 367 13.41 -5.23 -13.17
C GLY A 367 13.87 -4.02 -12.35
N ILE A 368 14.10 -2.87 -13.00
CA ILE A 368 14.56 -1.63 -12.38
C ILE A 368 13.41 -0.84 -11.72
N ILE A 369 12.26 -0.75 -12.40
CA ILE A 369 11.10 0.06 -11.99
C ILE A 369 10.74 -0.12 -10.50
N PRO A 370 10.56 -1.35 -9.96
CA PRO A 370 10.13 -1.53 -8.58
C PRO A 370 11.09 -0.90 -7.57
N ARG A 371 12.39 -1.01 -7.80
CA ARG A 371 13.43 -0.53 -6.87
C ARG A 371 13.43 0.99 -6.77
N ILE A 372 13.36 1.67 -7.92
CA ILE A 372 13.31 3.12 -7.96
C ILE A 372 11.98 3.62 -7.38
N ALA A 373 10.86 3.00 -7.75
CA ALA A 373 9.55 3.36 -7.25
C ALA A 373 9.43 3.23 -5.72
N ALA A 374 9.89 2.10 -5.16
CA ALA A 374 9.90 1.89 -3.71
C ALA A 374 10.83 2.87 -2.99
N ALA A 375 12.01 3.17 -3.56
CA ALA A 375 12.94 4.14 -2.99
C ALA A 375 12.39 5.58 -3.03
N PHE A 376 11.57 5.94 -4.01
CA PHE A 376 10.79 7.19 -3.98
C PHE A 376 9.72 7.17 -2.90
N ALA A 377 8.87 6.13 -2.85
CA ALA A 377 7.79 6.04 -1.87
C ALA A 377 8.30 6.11 -0.42
N ARG A 378 9.46 5.49 -0.15
CA ARG A 378 10.15 5.47 1.16
C ARG A 378 11.09 6.67 1.38
N SER A 379 11.26 7.53 0.38
CA SER A 379 12.15 8.69 0.37
C SER A 379 13.61 8.40 0.76
N THR A 380 14.17 7.33 0.20
CA THR A 380 15.54 6.86 0.49
C THR A 380 16.58 7.27 -0.55
N LEU A 381 16.15 7.72 -1.75
CA LEU A 381 17.06 8.09 -2.84
C LEU A 381 18.01 9.28 -2.52
N LEU A 382 17.68 10.14 -1.56
CA LEU A 382 18.63 11.14 -1.07
C LEU A 382 19.58 10.61 0.00
N LEU A 383 19.18 9.55 0.72
CA LEU A 383 19.94 8.96 1.82
C LEU A 383 21.04 7.99 1.34
N SER A 384 20.76 7.22 0.29
CA SER A 384 21.72 6.28 -0.29
C SER A 384 21.69 6.37 -1.81
N ASN A 385 22.78 5.97 -2.46
CA ASN A 385 22.90 5.82 -3.91
C ASN A 385 22.72 4.35 -4.37
N GLU A 386 22.28 3.47 -3.47
CA GLU A 386 22.01 2.06 -3.75
C GLU A 386 20.56 1.71 -3.44
N ALA A 387 19.87 1.01 -4.35
CA ALA A 387 18.51 0.54 -4.16
C ALA A 387 18.35 -0.93 -4.61
N PRO A 388 17.69 -1.81 -3.80
CA PRO A 388 17.15 -1.52 -2.47
C PRO A 388 18.20 -1.62 -1.35
N ASN A 389 19.39 -2.16 -1.62
CA ASN A 389 20.36 -2.60 -0.61
C ASN A 389 20.99 -1.48 0.25
N GLY A 390 20.92 -0.22 -0.20
CA GLY A 390 21.54 0.91 0.49
C GLY A 390 20.79 1.44 1.72
N THR A 391 19.62 0.90 2.06
CA THR A 391 18.82 1.37 3.20
C THR A 391 18.06 0.24 3.90
N THR A 392 17.78 0.42 5.19
CA THR A 392 17.01 -0.52 6.01
C THR A 392 15.64 0.07 6.40
N PRO A 393 14.67 -0.75 6.84
CA PRO A 393 13.35 -0.25 7.26
C PRO A 393 13.37 0.89 8.28
N SER A 394 14.36 0.90 9.19
CA SER A 394 14.53 1.99 10.18
C SER A 394 14.77 3.37 9.56
N GLN A 395 15.23 3.41 8.30
CA GLN A 395 15.56 4.62 7.56
C GLN A 395 14.45 5.05 6.59
N TYR A 396 13.38 4.28 6.45
CA TYR A 396 12.27 4.62 5.57
C TYR A 396 11.45 5.78 6.16
N TYR A 397 10.91 6.61 5.27
CA TYR A 397 9.97 7.70 5.61
C TYR A 397 10.53 8.78 6.56
N GLN A 398 11.86 8.93 6.63
CA GLN A 398 12.53 9.92 7.49
C GLN A 398 12.60 11.31 6.85
N ASN A 399 12.43 11.41 5.52
CA ASN A 399 12.38 12.69 4.83
C ASN A 399 11.02 13.39 5.09
N PRO A 400 10.98 14.73 5.27
CA PRO A 400 9.72 15.47 5.38
C PRO A 400 8.77 15.27 4.20
N THR A 401 9.29 15.11 2.98
CA THR A 401 8.51 14.69 1.82
C THR A 401 8.63 13.18 1.66
N THR A 402 7.59 12.46 2.06
CA THR A 402 7.51 11.01 1.91
C THR A 402 6.08 10.51 1.73
N ASN A 403 5.89 9.20 1.48
CA ASN A 403 4.55 8.62 1.49
C ASN A 403 4.05 8.48 2.94
N HIS A 404 3.47 9.55 3.47
CA HIS A 404 3.00 9.58 4.86
C HIS A 404 1.84 8.63 5.12
N TYR A 405 1.00 8.33 4.13
CA TYR A 405 0.00 7.27 4.26
C TYR A 405 0.69 5.94 4.59
N SER A 406 1.67 5.51 3.80
CA SER A 406 2.39 4.25 4.07
C SER A 406 3.10 4.28 5.43
N ARG A 407 3.78 5.38 5.77
CA ARG A 407 4.41 5.56 7.10
C ARG A 407 3.41 5.33 8.25
N ILE A 408 2.21 5.91 8.15
CA ILE A 408 1.16 5.81 9.15
C ILE A 408 0.56 4.40 9.19
N VAL A 409 0.33 3.79 8.02
CA VAL A 409 -0.23 2.43 7.90
C VAL A 409 0.71 1.40 8.50
N HIS A 410 2.01 1.42 8.18
CA HIS A 410 2.98 0.53 8.82
C HIS A 410 2.97 0.72 10.34
N ALA A 411 3.02 1.96 10.83
CA ALA A 411 3.00 2.24 12.27
C ALA A 411 1.71 1.80 12.99
N ALA A 412 0.59 1.68 12.28
CA ALA A 412 -0.69 1.22 12.84
C ALA A 412 -0.82 -0.31 12.88
N ASN A 413 -0.03 -1.05 12.08
CA ASN A 413 0.04 -2.50 12.15
C ASN A 413 0.85 -2.94 13.37
N VAL A 414 0.42 -4.02 14.03
CA VAL A 414 1.01 -4.47 15.30
C VAL A 414 2.45 -4.98 15.14
N ASP A 415 2.78 -5.46 13.95
CA ASP A 415 4.09 -5.98 13.54
C ASP A 415 4.86 -5.03 12.61
N GLY A 416 4.27 -3.87 12.27
CA GLY A 416 4.84 -2.93 11.30
C GLY A 416 4.68 -3.33 9.84
N LEU A 417 4.02 -4.46 9.53
CA LEU A 417 3.93 -5.01 8.19
C LEU A 417 2.60 -4.65 7.51
N GLY A 418 2.63 -4.40 6.20
CA GLY A 418 1.43 -4.18 5.40
C GLY A 418 1.75 -3.63 4.02
N TYR A 419 0.97 -4.02 3.02
CA TYR A 419 1.18 -3.63 1.63
C TYR A 419 0.56 -2.26 1.37
N ALA A 420 1.31 -1.16 1.60
CA ALA A 420 0.75 0.20 1.61
C ALA A 420 0.93 0.98 0.29
N PHE A 421 1.68 0.43 -0.66
CA PHE A 421 1.84 0.93 -2.04
C PHE A 421 2.30 -0.22 -2.96
N PRO A 422 2.19 -0.14 -4.31
CA PRO A 422 2.32 -1.30 -5.20
C PRO A 422 3.64 -2.09 -5.17
N TYR A 423 4.75 -1.45 -4.79
CA TYR A 423 6.07 -2.09 -4.70
C TYR A 423 6.62 -2.14 -3.26
N ASP A 424 5.75 -2.28 -2.26
CA ASP A 424 6.16 -2.40 -0.85
C ASP A 424 6.89 -3.73 -0.55
N ASP A 425 6.81 -4.68 -1.47
CA ASP A 425 7.50 -5.98 -1.44
C ASP A 425 8.99 -5.89 -1.79
N VAL A 426 9.43 -4.75 -2.33
CA VAL A 426 10.87 -4.50 -2.57
C VAL A 426 11.59 -4.50 -1.23
N THR A 427 12.49 -5.46 -1.06
CA THR A 427 13.22 -5.70 0.19
C THR A 427 14.70 -5.76 -0.12
N PRO A 428 15.58 -5.12 0.67
CA PRO A 428 17.03 -5.32 0.58
C PRO A 428 17.39 -6.81 0.64
N ASP A 429 18.47 -7.20 -0.03
CA ASP A 429 18.98 -8.57 0.07
C ASP A 429 19.31 -8.93 1.53
N GLY A 430 18.78 -10.05 2.00
CA GLY A 430 18.87 -10.45 3.42
C GLY A 430 18.12 -9.54 4.40
N GLY A 431 17.38 -8.54 3.90
CA GLY A 431 16.57 -7.60 4.67
C GLY A 431 15.25 -8.21 5.16
N LYS A 432 14.52 -7.44 5.97
CA LYS A 432 13.20 -7.83 6.47
C LYS A 432 12.10 -7.33 5.51
N PRO A 433 11.22 -8.21 5.02
CA PRO A 433 10.07 -7.81 4.20
C PRO A 433 9.16 -6.86 4.98
N GLN A 434 8.44 -5.99 4.28
CA GLN A 434 7.54 -4.97 4.87
C GLN A 434 6.10 -5.11 4.36
N GLU A 435 5.88 -5.90 3.31
CA GLU A 435 4.62 -6.00 2.57
C GLU A 435 3.49 -6.73 3.30
N GLY A 436 3.78 -7.41 4.42
CA GLY A 436 2.76 -8.20 5.12
C GLY A 436 2.27 -9.40 4.31
N ALA A 437 3.20 -10.15 3.72
CA ALA A 437 2.95 -11.36 2.95
C ALA A 437 3.61 -12.59 3.58
N ILE A 438 2.97 -13.74 3.41
CA ILE A 438 3.45 -15.06 3.85
C ILE A 438 3.20 -16.10 2.76
N TYR A 439 4.02 -17.15 2.73
CA TYR A 439 3.92 -18.19 1.71
C TYR A 439 4.38 -19.55 2.22
N SER A 440 3.93 -20.61 1.58
CA SER A 440 4.36 -21.98 1.89
C SER A 440 4.34 -22.85 0.64
N PHE A 441 5.39 -23.66 0.49
CA PHE A 441 5.49 -24.72 -0.52
C PHE A 441 4.82 -26.02 -0.09
N SER A 442 4.34 -26.12 1.15
CA SER A 442 3.65 -27.30 1.67
C SER A 442 2.58 -26.90 2.71
N PRO A 443 1.61 -26.04 2.33
CA PRO A 443 0.60 -25.54 3.26
C PRO A 443 -0.33 -26.66 3.74
N THR A 444 -0.59 -26.68 5.05
CA THR A 444 -1.66 -27.51 5.64
C THR A 444 -2.93 -26.70 5.87
N ARG A 445 -2.77 -25.46 6.35
CA ARG A 445 -3.88 -24.59 6.71
C ARG A 445 -3.50 -23.12 6.54
N LEU A 446 -4.35 -22.38 5.83
CA LEU A 446 -4.34 -20.93 5.84
C LEU A 446 -5.44 -20.45 6.80
N ILE A 447 -5.11 -19.54 7.71
CA ILE A 447 -6.06 -18.87 8.58
C ILE A 447 -6.09 -17.39 8.16
N VAL A 448 -7.28 -16.89 7.88
CA VAL A 448 -7.52 -15.49 7.53
C VAL A 448 -8.52 -14.92 8.51
N THR A 449 -8.05 -13.98 9.31
CA THR A 449 -8.80 -13.42 10.42
C THR A 449 -9.34 -12.05 10.03
N ALA A 450 -10.63 -11.81 10.26
CA ALA A 450 -11.27 -10.52 10.07
C ALA A 450 -11.65 -9.89 11.42
N GLY A 451 -11.11 -8.71 11.69
CA GLY A 451 -11.23 -7.99 12.96
C GLY A 451 -9.97 -8.05 13.82
N GLY A 452 -9.80 -7.05 14.68
CA GLY A 452 -8.54 -6.82 15.41
C GLY A 452 -8.60 -7.05 16.92
N ASN A 453 -9.61 -7.77 17.46
CA ASN A 453 -9.76 -7.96 18.92
C ASN A 453 -8.62 -8.78 19.55
N ASN A 454 -7.94 -9.62 18.76
CA ASN A 454 -6.83 -10.47 19.19
C ASN A 454 -5.58 -10.28 18.30
N ALA A 455 -5.41 -9.11 17.69
CA ALA A 455 -4.25 -8.83 16.85
C ALA A 455 -2.94 -8.84 17.67
N TYR A 456 -1.94 -9.57 17.19
CA TYR A 456 -0.63 -9.70 17.84
C TYR A 456 0.49 -9.73 16.81
N ALA A 457 1.72 -9.45 17.26
CA ALA A 457 2.93 -9.67 16.48
C ALA A 457 3.62 -10.94 17.01
N ALA A 458 4.07 -11.81 16.10
CA ALA A 458 4.66 -13.12 16.43
C ALA A 458 6.15 -13.04 16.80
#